data_AF-A0A7C4URY4-F1
#
_entry.id   AF-A0A7C4URY4-F1
#
_cell.length_a   1.000
_cell.length_b   1.000
_cell.length_c   1.000
_cell.angle_alpha   90.00
_cell.angle_beta   90.00
_cell.angle_gamma   90.00
#
_symmetry.space_group_name_H-M   'P 1'
#
loop_
_entity.id
_entity.type
_entity.pdbx_description
1 polymer ?
#
loop_
_entity_poly.entity_id
_entity_poly.type
_entity_poly.pdbx_seq_one_letter_code
_entity_poly.pdbx_strand_id
1 'polypeptide(L)'
;RLYGATLDPRPALALGLPVSLAPDWTPTGSYDILRELAFARGWSREQWNGGIPSETLVTMVTTYPAAQLGLETRLGSISPGFLADLVVLAGGAGDPYETVISARAQDVRLVIIGGEAVYGLEGLMAAVHGTAAGEPITVCGERRRIRVAVDAPAIPKSGQTLADITALLSQAEPGLLPLDPCQAYRAWLPAAARGSP
;
A
#
# COMPACT_ATOMS: atom_id res chain seq x y z
N ARG A 1 -18.26 16.79 5.35
CA ARG A 1 -16.80 17.04 5.42
C ARG A 1 -16.43 17.07 6.90
N LEU A 2 -15.55 16.18 7.36
CA LEU A 2 -15.14 16.11 8.78
C LEU A 2 -14.25 17.29 9.20
N TYR A 3 -13.56 17.93 8.24
CA TYR A 3 -12.72 19.11 8.48
C TYR A 3 -13.00 20.18 7.43
N GLY A 4 -13.08 21.45 7.88
CA GLY A 4 -13.53 22.60 7.07
C GLY A 4 -12.53 23.05 5.99
N ALA A 5 -11.27 22.62 6.06
CA ALA A 5 -10.23 22.88 5.07
C ALA A 5 -9.20 21.75 5.05
N THR A 6 -8.63 21.48 3.87
CA THR A 6 -7.48 20.58 3.71
C THR A 6 -6.22 21.29 4.23
N LEU A 7 -5.38 20.59 5.02
CA LEU A 7 -4.08 21.09 5.44
C LEU A 7 -3.21 21.42 4.22
N ASP A 8 -2.59 22.60 4.20
CA ASP A 8 -1.54 22.93 3.24
C ASP A 8 -0.17 22.57 3.84
N PRO A 9 0.51 21.50 3.38
CA PRO A 9 1.79 21.07 3.95
C PRO A 9 2.97 21.89 3.41
N ARG A 10 2.78 22.70 2.35
CA ARG A 10 3.88 23.37 1.63
C ARG A 10 4.70 24.31 2.53
N PRO A 11 4.11 25.12 3.43
CA PRO A 11 4.88 25.95 4.35
C PRO A 11 5.77 25.12 5.30
N ALA A 12 5.26 23.99 5.80
CA ALA A 12 6.03 23.11 6.68
C ALA A 12 7.18 22.43 5.90
N LEU A 13 6.89 21.93 4.71
CA LEU A 13 7.90 21.33 3.81
C LEU A 13 8.99 22.36 3.44
N ALA A 14 8.62 23.62 3.18
CA ALA A 14 9.57 24.70 2.89
C ALA A 14 10.49 25.05 4.07
N LEU A 15 10.05 24.76 5.31
CA LEU A 15 10.85 24.88 6.52
C LEU A 15 11.68 23.63 6.84
N GLY A 16 11.64 22.60 5.99
CA GLY A 16 12.32 21.32 6.22
C GLY A 16 11.66 20.45 7.29
N LEU A 17 10.40 20.72 7.65
CA LEU A 17 9.66 19.90 8.60
C LEU A 17 9.08 18.68 7.87
N PRO A 18 9.35 17.44 8.34
CA PRO A 18 8.82 16.24 7.72
C PRO A 18 7.29 16.17 7.92
N VAL A 19 6.56 16.00 6.83
CA VAL A 19 5.11 15.79 6.82
C VAL A 19 4.84 14.43 6.21
N SER A 20 4.11 13.55 6.88
CA SER A 20 3.77 12.22 6.35
C SER A 20 2.36 12.18 5.80
N LEU A 21 2.13 11.28 4.85
CA LEU A 21 0.85 11.04 4.21
C LEU A 21 0.32 9.66 4.62
N ALA A 22 -0.96 9.57 4.98
CA ALA A 22 -1.60 8.33 5.39
C ALA A 22 -3.07 8.33 4.95
N PRO A 23 -3.63 7.15 4.60
CA PRO A 23 -4.99 7.06 4.09
C PRO A 23 -6.07 7.33 5.14
N ASP A 24 -5.74 7.44 6.42
CA ASP A 24 -6.69 7.41 7.54
C ASP A 24 -7.51 6.10 7.55
N TRP A 25 -8.62 6.04 8.28
CA TRP A 25 -9.50 4.88 8.38
C TRP A 25 -10.49 4.73 7.20
N THR A 26 -10.85 3.47 6.90
CA THR A 26 -11.64 3.06 5.72
C THR A 26 -12.99 3.77 5.51
N PRO A 27 -13.74 4.25 6.53
CA PRO A 27 -15.01 4.94 6.29
C PRO A 27 -14.90 6.33 5.65
N THR A 28 -13.82 7.07 5.91
CA THR A 28 -13.68 8.47 5.43
C THR A 28 -12.36 8.77 4.75
N GLY A 29 -11.43 7.83 4.82
CA GLY A 29 -10.11 7.88 4.22
C GLY A 29 -10.03 7.24 2.84
N SER A 30 -8.81 7.18 2.30
CA SER A 30 -8.50 6.39 1.11
C SER A 30 -8.49 4.90 1.43
N TYR A 31 -8.74 4.07 0.42
CA TYR A 31 -8.75 2.62 0.61
C TYR A 31 -7.36 2.05 0.93
N ASP A 32 -6.33 2.61 0.32
CA ASP A 32 -4.94 2.21 0.50
C ASP A 32 -3.98 3.40 0.27
N ILE A 33 -2.70 3.20 0.58
CA ILE A 33 -1.67 4.24 0.47
C ILE A 33 -1.42 4.68 -0.99
N LEU A 34 -1.63 3.81 -1.98
CA LEU A 34 -1.45 4.15 -3.40
C LEU A 34 -2.56 5.10 -3.87
N ARG A 35 -3.80 4.88 -3.40
CA ARG A 35 -4.92 5.80 -3.64
C ARG A 35 -4.72 7.14 -2.96
N GLU A 36 -4.16 7.14 -1.74
CA GLU A 36 -3.84 8.36 -1.03
C GLU A 36 -2.76 9.18 -1.77
N LEU A 37 -1.71 8.53 -2.28
CA LEU A 37 -0.70 9.17 -3.14
C LEU A 37 -1.31 9.78 -4.39
N ALA A 38 -2.16 9.04 -5.11
CA ALA A 38 -2.82 9.53 -6.31
C ALA A 38 -3.72 10.74 -6.01
N PHE A 39 -4.46 10.70 -4.89
CA PHE A 39 -5.28 11.83 -4.43
C PHE A 39 -4.42 13.05 -4.10
N ALA A 40 -3.37 12.88 -3.30
CA ALA A 40 -2.45 13.97 -2.93
C ALA A 40 -1.78 14.61 -4.16
N ARG A 41 -1.42 13.80 -5.17
CA ARG A 41 -0.88 14.30 -6.45
C ARG A 41 -1.90 15.10 -7.24
N GLY A 42 -3.13 14.59 -7.38
CA GLY A 42 -4.23 15.29 -8.04
C GLY A 42 -4.53 16.63 -7.38
N TRP A 43 -4.69 16.63 -6.06
CA TRP A 43 -4.91 17.83 -5.26
C TRP A 43 -3.77 18.85 -5.41
N SER A 44 -2.51 18.39 -5.35
CA SER A 44 -1.34 19.27 -5.55
C SER A 44 -1.34 19.92 -6.93
N ARG A 45 -1.66 19.16 -7.99
CA ARG A 45 -1.75 19.71 -9.36
C ARG A 45 -2.86 20.75 -9.49
N GLU A 46 -4.04 20.46 -8.97
CA GLU A 46 -5.23 21.30 -9.14
C GLU A 46 -5.20 22.56 -8.25
N GLN A 47 -4.85 22.41 -6.98
CA GLN A 47 -4.97 23.49 -5.99
C GLN A 47 -3.67 24.27 -5.82
N TRP A 48 -2.52 23.63 -6.10
CA TRP A 48 -1.20 24.16 -5.79
C TRP A 48 -0.26 24.21 -7.01
N ASN A 49 -0.79 24.06 -8.23
CA ASN A 49 -0.02 24.07 -9.48
C ASN A 49 1.18 23.09 -9.46
N GLY A 50 0.98 21.92 -8.84
CA GLY A 50 2.02 20.90 -8.68
C GLY A 50 3.10 21.26 -7.67
N GLY A 51 2.84 22.16 -6.72
CA GLY A 51 3.79 22.66 -5.74
C GLY A 51 4.35 21.64 -4.73
N ILE A 52 3.98 20.36 -4.84
CA ILE A 52 4.63 19.26 -4.13
C ILE A 52 5.30 18.33 -5.16
N PRO A 53 6.63 18.21 -5.15
CA PRO A 53 7.35 17.30 -6.05
C PRO A 53 6.96 15.83 -5.85
N SER A 54 7.04 15.05 -6.93
CA SER A 54 6.68 13.63 -6.92
C SER A 54 7.58 12.81 -6.00
N GLU A 55 8.88 13.11 -5.98
CA GLU A 55 9.81 12.52 -5.01
C GLU A 55 9.36 12.78 -3.57
N THR A 56 9.01 14.04 -3.25
CA THR A 56 8.54 14.41 -1.92
C THR A 56 7.32 13.59 -1.52
N LEU A 57 6.32 13.43 -2.40
CA LEU A 57 5.15 12.59 -2.11
C LEU A 57 5.51 11.15 -1.75
N VAL A 58 6.49 10.56 -2.45
CA VAL A 58 6.97 9.20 -2.12
C VAL A 58 7.74 9.20 -0.78
N THR A 59 8.53 10.23 -0.50
CA THR A 59 9.20 10.40 0.81
C THR A 59 8.19 10.51 1.96
N MET A 60 7.05 11.17 1.74
CA MET A 60 5.95 11.33 2.72
C MET A 60 5.31 10.00 3.14
N VAL A 61 5.52 8.92 2.38
CA VAL A 61 4.99 7.57 2.71
C VAL A 61 6.08 6.54 2.97
N THR A 62 7.36 6.94 2.97
CA THR A 62 8.51 6.04 3.16
C THR A 62 9.46 6.57 4.24
N THR A 63 10.34 7.51 3.89
CA THR A 63 11.42 7.97 4.77
C THR A 63 10.93 8.83 5.94
N TYR A 64 10.00 9.77 5.70
CA TYR A 64 9.46 10.62 6.75
C TYR A 64 8.72 9.85 7.86
N PRO A 65 7.78 8.94 7.55
CA PRO A 65 7.13 8.16 8.60
C PRO A 65 8.11 7.24 9.32
N ALA A 66 9.13 6.69 8.65
CA ALA A 66 10.16 5.91 9.32
C ALA A 66 10.89 6.73 10.40
N ALA A 67 11.31 7.96 10.08
CA ALA A 67 11.96 8.86 11.04
C ALA A 67 11.03 9.30 12.18
N GLN A 68 9.77 9.60 11.87
CA GLN A 68 8.78 10.01 12.88
C GLN A 68 8.44 8.87 13.87
N LEU A 69 8.62 7.62 13.45
CA LEU A 69 8.42 6.43 14.28
C LEU A 69 9.72 5.95 14.97
N GLY A 70 10.86 6.61 14.77
CA GLY A 70 12.16 6.18 15.32
C GLY A 70 12.72 4.92 14.66
N LEU A 71 12.38 4.68 13.39
CA LEU A 71 12.75 3.51 12.59
C LEU A 71 13.68 3.86 11.41
N GLU A 72 14.18 5.09 11.34
CA GLU A 72 15.00 5.62 10.23
C GLU A 72 16.33 4.88 10.03
N THR A 73 16.81 4.14 11.03
CA THR A 73 18.02 3.30 10.93
C THR A 73 17.71 1.88 10.45
N ARG A 74 16.44 1.56 10.21
CA ARG A 74 15.96 0.20 9.90
C ARG A 74 15.07 0.15 8.65
N LEU A 75 14.32 1.22 8.37
CA LEU A 75 13.25 1.27 7.37
C LEU A 75 13.23 2.61 6.62
N GLY A 76 12.40 2.68 5.57
CA GLY A 76 12.11 3.92 4.84
C GLY A 76 13.14 4.31 3.78
N SER A 77 14.17 3.49 3.58
CA SER A 77 15.18 3.65 2.53
C SER A 77 15.80 2.29 2.16
N ILE A 78 16.23 2.17 0.90
CA ILE A 78 16.96 0.99 0.43
C ILE A 78 18.45 1.25 0.63
N SER A 79 19.02 0.69 1.69
CA SER A 79 20.41 0.91 2.08
C SER A 79 20.99 -0.32 2.79
N PRO A 80 22.30 -0.61 2.69
CA PRO A 80 22.93 -1.67 3.47
C PRO A 80 22.65 -1.54 4.98
N GLY A 81 22.29 -2.66 5.61
CA GLY A 81 21.94 -2.71 7.05
C GLY A 81 20.46 -2.47 7.38
N PHE A 82 19.65 -2.06 6.40
CA PHE A 82 18.21 -1.89 6.58
C PHE A 82 17.49 -3.23 6.39
N LEU A 83 16.26 -3.32 6.93
CA LEU A 83 15.39 -4.45 6.61
C LEU A 83 15.05 -4.42 5.13
N ALA A 84 14.97 -5.61 4.52
CA ALA A 84 14.56 -5.77 3.12
C ALA A 84 13.04 -5.66 2.99
N ASP A 85 12.50 -4.49 3.33
CA ASP A 85 11.10 -4.12 3.17
C ASP A 85 10.93 -3.41 1.82
N LEU A 86 10.45 -4.15 0.83
CA LEU A 86 10.46 -3.75 -0.57
C LEU A 86 9.09 -3.96 -1.22
N VAL A 87 8.72 -3.05 -2.11
CA VAL A 87 7.63 -3.24 -3.06
C VAL A 87 8.18 -3.17 -4.48
N VAL A 88 7.80 -4.13 -5.31
CA VAL A 88 8.10 -4.13 -6.74
C VAL A 88 6.82 -3.76 -7.46
N LEU A 89 6.87 -2.71 -8.27
CA LEU A 89 5.74 -2.21 -9.06
C LEU A 89 5.99 -2.48 -10.54
N ALA A 90 4.91 -2.66 -11.30
CA ALA A 90 4.95 -2.59 -12.75
C ALA A 90 5.39 -1.18 -13.15
N GLY A 91 6.47 -1.08 -13.93
CA GLY A 91 7.02 0.20 -14.38
C GLY A 91 6.96 0.40 -15.89
N GLY A 92 7.26 1.62 -16.31
CA GLY A 92 7.50 2.01 -17.70
C GLY A 92 8.72 2.92 -17.83
N ALA A 93 9.03 3.39 -19.03
CA ALA A 93 10.21 4.24 -19.30
C ALA A 93 10.08 5.70 -18.81
N GLY A 94 9.15 5.99 -17.90
CA GLY A 94 8.85 7.34 -17.40
C GLY A 94 9.54 7.68 -16.08
N ASP A 95 9.08 8.74 -15.44
CA ASP A 95 9.52 9.12 -14.09
C ASP A 95 9.15 8.02 -13.08
N PRO A 96 10.12 7.44 -12.35
CA PRO A 96 9.86 6.38 -11.38
C PRO A 96 8.99 6.83 -10.21
N TYR A 97 9.08 8.09 -9.77
CA TYR A 97 8.23 8.59 -8.68
C TYR A 97 6.78 8.77 -9.14
N GLU A 98 6.56 9.24 -10.37
CA GLU A 98 5.21 9.26 -10.97
C GLU A 98 4.66 7.84 -11.18
N THR A 99 5.53 6.87 -11.49
CA THR A 99 5.15 5.46 -11.57
C THR A 99 4.64 4.95 -10.21
N VAL A 100 5.33 5.27 -9.11
CA VAL A 100 4.87 4.93 -7.75
C VAL A 100 3.53 5.60 -7.43
N ILE A 101 3.40 6.89 -7.70
CA ILE A 101 2.21 7.69 -7.37
C ILE A 101 0.96 7.23 -8.14
N SER A 102 1.14 6.81 -9.40
CA SER A 102 0.04 6.38 -10.27
C SER A 102 -0.26 4.88 -10.19
N ALA A 103 0.56 4.11 -9.45
CA ALA A 103 0.36 2.68 -9.30
C ALA A 103 -0.98 2.35 -8.65
N ARG A 104 -1.58 1.24 -9.07
CA ARG A 104 -2.78 0.66 -8.45
C ARG A 104 -2.43 -0.70 -7.84
N ALA A 105 -3.37 -1.29 -7.12
CA ALA A 105 -3.19 -2.61 -6.51
C ALA A 105 -2.72 -3.70 -7.50
N GLN A 106 -3.25 -3.68 -8.73
CA GLN A 106 -2.84 -4.59 -9.81
C GLN A 106 -1.39 -4.37 -10.31
N ASP A 107 -0.83 -3.18 -10.09
CA ASP A 107 0.51 -2.83 -10.51
C ASP A 107 1.56 -3.26 -9.47
N VAL A 108 1.17 -3.58 -8.24
CA VAL A 108 2.03 -4.27 -7.28
C VAL A 108 2.36 -5.65 -7.85
N ARG A 109 3.63 -6.02 -7.91
CA ARG A 109 4.10 -7.31 -8.46
C ARG A 109 4.68 -8.22 -7.38
N LEU A 110 5.31 -7.62 -6.37
CA LEU A 110 5.90 -8.32 -5.23
C LEU A 110 5.94 -7.37 -4.03
N VAL A 111 5.69 -7.90 -2.84
CA VAL A 111 5.91 -7.25 -1.55
C VAL A 111 6.80 -8.18 -0.74
N ILE A 112 7.87 -7.62 -0.19
CA ILE A 112 8.85 -8.28 0.66
C ILE A 112 8.85 -7.55 2.00
N ILE A 113 8.83 -8.30 3.10
CA ILE A 113 8.95 -7.77 4.45
C ILE A 113 10.07 -8.54 5.14
N GLY A 114 11.10 -7.83 5.61
CA GLY A 114 12.26 -8.43 6.28
C GLY A 114 13.03 -9.44 5.43
N GLY A 115 12.96 -9.34 4.10
CA GLY A 115 13.56 -10.30 3.17
C GLY A 115 12.63 -11.45 2.77
N GLU A 116 11.46 -11.57 3.39
CA GLU A 116 10.47 -12.58 3.07
C GLU A 116 9.47 -12.05 2.04
N ALA A 117 9.37 -12.66 0.86
CA ALA A 117 8.27 -12.42 -0.06
C ALA A 117 6.92 -12.84 0.56
N VAL A 118 6.03 -11.87 0.76
CA VAL A 118 4.73 -12.06 1.44
C VAL A 118 3.52 -11.95 0.50
N TYR A 119 3.64 -11.25 -0.61
CA TYR A 119 2.57 -11.10 -1.60
C TYR A 119 3.16 -10.89 -2.98
N GLY A 120 2.59 -11.48 -4.01
CA GLY A 120 3.01 -11.15 -5.37
C GLY A 120 2.63 -12.17 -6.43
N LEU A 121 3.19 -11.98 -7.62
CA LEU A 121 3.13 -12.95 -8.71
C LEU A 121 3.89 -14.22 -8.34
N GLU A 122 3.32 -15.37 -8.71
CA GLU A 122 3.87 -16.68 -8.35
C GLU A 122 5.35 -16.85 -8.71
N GLY A 123 5.74 -16.45 -9.92
CA GLY A 123 7.13 -16.52 -10.37
C GLY A 123 8.09 -15.62 -9.58
N LEU A 124 7.65 -14.43 -9.18
CA LEU A 124 8.48 -13.51 -8.38
C LEU A 124 8.61 -13.99 -6.92
N MET A 125 7.52 -14.51 -6.35
CA MET A 125 7.55 -15.15 -5.03
C MET A 125 8.53 -16.33 -5.01
N ALA A 126 8.49 -17.17 -6.04
CA ALA A 126 9.41 -18.30 -6.19
C ALA A 126 10.86 -17.87 -6.41
N ALA A 127 11.10 -16.74 -7.09
CA ALA A 127 12.45 -16.24 -7.31
C ALA A 127 13.16 -15.82 -6.00
N VAL A 128 12.41 -15.43 -4.97
CA VAL A 128 12.96 -15.07 -3.65
C VAL A 128 13.25 -16.32 -2.80
N HIS A 129 12.33 -17.29 -2.80
CA HIS A 129 12.35 -18.42 -1.85
C HIS A 129 12.68 -19.79 -2.46
N GLY A 130 12.89 -19.86 -3.77
CA GLY A 130 12.96 -21.11 -4.53
C GLY A 130 11.61 -21.83 -4.71
N THR A 131 10.56 -21.41 -3.98
CA THR A 131 9.20 -21.94 -4.09
C THR A 131 8.18 -20.83 -3.90
N ALA A 132 7.02 -20.96 -4.54
CA ALA A 132 5.91 -20.02 -4.37
C ALA A 132 5.03 -20.41 -3.18
N ALA A 133 5.56 -20.31 -1.96
CA ALA A 133 4.79 -20.57 -0.75
C ALA A 133 3.69 -19.51 -0.54
N GLY A 134 2.69 -19.86 0.28
CA GLY A 134 1.50 -19.04 0.51
C GLY A 134 0.29 -19.49 -0.32
N GLU A 135 -0.86 -18.89 -0.05
CA GLU A 135 -2.15 -19.27 -0.60
C GLU A 135 -2.47 -18.50 -1.90
N PRO A 136 -3.13 -19.13 -2.87
CA PRO A 136 -3.53 -18.46 -4.09
C PRO A 136 -4.67 -17.47 -3.82
N ILE A 137 -4.55 -16.28 -4.38
CA ILE A 137 -5.60 -15.25 -4.39
C ILE A 137 -5.74 -14.67 -5.79
N THR A 138 -6.88 -14.04 -6.05
CA THR A 138 -7.10 -13.27 -7.28
C THR A 138 -7.25 -11.81 -6.91
N VAL A 139 -6.48 -10.94 -7.56
CA VAL A 139 -6.59 -9.48 -7.40
C VAL A 139 -6.73 -8.88 -8.77
N CYS A 140 -7.81 -8.13 -9.00
CA CYS A 140 -8.09 -7.48 -10.28
C CYS A 140 -8.07 -8.44 -11.48
N GLY A 141 -8.47 -9.70 -11.27
CA GLY A 141 -8.47 -10.76 -12.30
C GLY A 141 -7.13 -11.47 -12.53
N GLU A 142 -6.06 -11.09 -11.82
CA GLU A 142 -4.73 -11.71 -11.93
C GLU A 142 -4.47 -12.65 -10.75
N ARG A 143 -3.96 -13.85 -11.04
CA ARG A 143 -3.58 -14.84 -10.02
C ARG A 143 -2.29 -14.42 -9.31
N ARG A 144 -2.32 -14.45 -7.98
CA ARG A 144 -1.24 -14.07 -7.09
C ARG A 144 -1.16 -15.01 -5.92
N ARG A 145 -0.13 -14.87 -5.10
CA ARG A 145 -0.02 -15.57 -3.82
C ARG A 145 0.13 -14.58 -2.68
N ILE A 146 -0.35 -14.98 -1.52
CA ILE A 146 -0.18 -14.26 -0.26
C ILE A 146 0.24 -15.25 0.83
N ARG A 147 1.26 -14.88 1.61
CA ARG A 147 1.77 -15.64 2.73
C ARG A 147 1.34 -14.95 4.01
N VAL A 148 0.31 -15.49 4.65
CA VAL A 148 -0.19 -15.01 5.94
C VAL A 148 0.36 -15.87 7.09
N ALA A 149 0.35 -17.19 6.90
CA ALA A 149 0.96 -18.11 7.84
C ALA A 149 2.49 -18.00 7.82
N VAL A 150 3.10 -17.91 9.00
CA VAL A 150 4.54 -17.85 9.23
C VAL A 150 4.95 -18.85 10.30
N ASP A 151 6.15 -19.43 10.15
CA ASP A 151 6.72 -20.32 11.17
C ASP A 151 7.30 -19.51 12.33
N ALA A 152 6.41 -19.07 13.23
CA ALA A 152 6.78 -18.31 14.42
C ALA A 152 6.02 -18.87 15.64
N PRO A 153 6.45 -20.01 16.20
CA PRO A 153 5.69 -20.72 17.24
C PRO A 153 5.49 -19.92 18.53
N ALA A 154 6.32 -18.90 18.77
CA ALA A 154 6.18 -17.98 19.90
C ALA A 154 5.04 -16.95 19.72
N ILE A 155 4.52 -16.78 18.50
CA ILE A 155 3.44 -15.84 18.19
C ILE A 155 2.14 -16.65 18.09
N PRO A 156 1.16 -16.42 18.99
CA PRO A 156 -0.14 -17.09 18.89
C PRO A 156 -0.75 -16.89 17.50
N LYS A 157 -1.28 -17.97 16.92
CA LYS A 157 -1.92 -17.98 15.60
C LYS A 157 -1.00 -17.67 14.41
N SER A 158 0.32 -17.67 14.58
CA SER A 158 1.27 -17.46 13.47
C SER A 158 1.10 -18.42 12.30
N GLY A 159 0.71 -19.66 12.57
CA GLY A 159 0.42 -20.66 11.54
C GLY A 159 -0.96 -20.55 10.88
N GLN A 160 -1.79 -19.56 11.24
CA GLN A 160 -3.12 -19.43 10.62
C GLN A 160 -3.01 -19.02 9.15
N THR A 161 -3.68 -19.79 8.32
CA THR A 161 -3.80 -19.51 6.89
C THR A 161 -4.79 -18.38 6.63
N LEU A 162 -4.73 -17.76 5.46
CA LEU A 162 -5.76 -16.84 4.99
C LEU A 162 -7.13 -17.52 4.95
N ALA A 163 -7.19 -18.79 4.54
CA ALA A 163 -8.40 -19.59 4.57
C ALA A 163 -8.98 -19.73 5.98
N ASP A 164 -8.16 -20.03 6.99
CA ASP A 164 -8.59 -20.12 8.39
C ASP A 164 -9.15 -18.78 8.88
N ILE A 165 -8.42 -17.69 8.60
CA ILE A 165 -8.83 -16.33 9.01
C ILE A 165 -10.14 -15.94 8.32
N THR A 166 -10.27 -16.20 7.03
CA THR A 166 -11.47 -15.87 6.26
C THR A 166 -12.68 -16.66 6.79
N ALA A 167 -12.52 -17.96 7.05
CA ALA A 167 -13.58 -18.79 7.59
C ALA A 167 -14.05 -18.31 8.97
N LEU A 168 -13.12 -17.93 9.86
CA LEU A 168 -13.44 -17.39 11.17
C LEU A 168 -14.17 -16.05 11.08
N LEU A 169 -13.69 -15.13 10.23
CA LEU A 169 -14.31 -13.82 10.08
C LEU A 169 -15.70 -13.92 9.43
N SER A 170 -15.89 -14.79 8.43
CA SER A 170 -17.19 -14.95 7.76
C SER A 170 -18.27 -15.52 8.67
N GLN A 171 -17.89 -16.29 9.70
CA GLN A 171 -18.83 -16.75 10.73
C GLN A 171 -19.29 -15.61 11.64
N ALA A 172 -18.40 -14.65 11.92
CA ALA A 172 -18.71 -13.50 12.77
C ALA A 172 -19.41 -12.38 12.01
N GLU A 173 -19.01 -12.11 10.76
CA GLU A 173 -19.47 -11.00 9.94
C GLU A 173 -19.82 -11.49 8.52
N PRO A 174 -21.11 -11.76 8.24
CA PRO A 174 -21.55 -12.25 6.93
C PRO A 174 -21.31 -11.25 5.77
N GLY A 175 -21.02 -9.99 6.08
CA GLY A 175 -20.84 -8.89 5.14
C GLY A 175 -19.39 -8.49 4.84
N LEU A 176 -18.42 -9.39 5.02
CA LEU A 176 -17.02 -9.08 4.72
C LEU A 176 -16.85 -8.57 3.29
N LEU A 177 -16.17 -7.43 3.15
CA LEU A 177 -15.75 -6.94 1.86
C LEU A 177 -14.73 -7.90 1.23
N PRO A 178 -14.76 -8.09 -0.09
CA PRO A 178 -13.78 -8.94 -0.77
C PRO A 178 -12.37 -8.37 -0.58
N LEU A 179 -11.40 -9.27 -0.44
CA LEU A 179 -9.97 -8.91 -0.38
C LEU A 179 -9.44 -8.31 -1.70
N ASP A 180 -10.17 -8.48 -2.80
CA ASP A 180 -9.82 -7.89 -4.10
C ASP A 180 -10.18 -6.39 -4.11
N PRO A 181 -9.20 -5.46 -4.02
CA PRO A 181 -9.46 -4.03 -4.01
C PRO A 181 -10.17 -3.54 -5.29
N CYS A 182 -10.02 -4.22 -6.42
CA CYS A 182 -10.72 -3.85 -7.65
C CYS A 182 -12.22 -4.14 -7.58
N GLN A 183 -12.63 -5.14 -6.80
CA GLN A 183 -14.04 -5.42 -6.52
C GLN A 183 -14.54 -4.58 -5.34
N ALA A 184 -13.75 -4.50 -4.27
CA ALA A 184 -14.08 -3.75 -3.07
C ALA A 184 -14.28 -2.25 -3.36
N TYR A 185 -13.43 -1.64 -4.20
CA TYR A 185 -13.57 -0.24 -4.57
C TYR A 185 -14.89 0.06 -5.30
N ARG A 186 -15.33 -0.82 -6.21
CA ARG A 186 -16.63 -0.68 -6.88
C ARG A 186 -17.81 -0.82 -5.91
N ALA A 187 -17.66 -1.70 -4.91
CA ALA A 187 -18.66 -1.87 -3.86
C ALA A 187 -18.69 -0.68 -2.88
N TRP A 188 -17.54 -0.05 -2.63
CA TRP A 188 -17.35 1.04 -1.67
C TRP A 188 -17.70 2.42 -2.26
N LEU A 189 -17.52 2.64 -3.56
CA LEU A 189 -17.92 3.89 -4.20
C LEU A 189 -19.44 4.10 -4.16
N PRO A 190 -19.92 5.33 -3.81
CA PRO A 190 -21.31 5.70 -3.99
C PRO A 190 -21.76 5.47 -5.43
N ALA A 191 -23.04 5.16 -5.65
CA ALA A 191 -23.56 4.82 -6.98
C ALA A 191 -23.21 5.84 -8.08
N ALA A 192 -23.11 7.12 -7.71
CA ALA A 192 -22.76 8.22 -8.61
C ALA A 192 -21.31 8.22 -9.11
N ALA A 193 -20.37 7.58 -8.39
CA ALA A 193 -18.94 7.53 -8.74
C ALA A 193 -18.54 6.27 -9.53
N ARG A 194 -19.47 5.32 -9.74
CA ARG A 194 -19.22 4.07 -10.49
C ARG A 194 -19.14 4.23 -12.02
N GLY A 195 -19.26 5.45 -12.53
CA GLY A 195 -19.47 5.72 -13.97
C GLY A 195 -18.43 6.60 -14.67
N SER A 196 -17.25 6.87 -14.08
CA SER A 196 -16.17 7.56 -14.80
C SER A 196 -15.10 6.54 -15.23
N PRO A 197 -14.68 6.53 -16.50
CA PRO A 197 -13.77 5.54 -17.08
C PRO A 197 -12.38 5.52 -16.42
#